data_AF-A0AAV1DK03-F1
#
_entry.id   AF-A0AAV1DK03-F1
#
_cell.length_a   1.000
_cell.length_b   1.000
_cell.length_c   1.000
_cell.angle_alpha   90.00
_cell.angle_beta   90.00
_cell.angle_gamma   90.00
#
_symmetry.space_group_name_H-M   'P 1'
#
loop_
_entity.id
_entity.type
_entity.pdbx_description
1 polymer ?
#
loop_
_entity_poly.entity_id
_entity_poly.type
_entity_poly.pdbx_seq_one_letter_code
_entity_poly.pdbx_strand_id
1 'polypeptide(L)'
;MGEREQTRREFSVVINNQIAERKGDVNRWSGGDGGIPVYKDYVVMMEEDGQGTTFDILIGLHSFDDLVFGLLNGLEIFKLSDLENNLAAPSPKPCVGRRIFNFLETGN
;
A
#
# COMPACT_ATOMS: atom_id res chain seq x y z
N MET A 1 20.12 18.91 -24.06
CA MET A 1 19.29 17.84 -23.46
C MET A 1 19.75 17.74 -22.02
N GLY A 2 19.06 18.44 -21.10
CA GLY A 2 19.51 18.59 -19.72
C GLY A 2 19.15 17.36 -18.89
N GLU A 3 20.13 16.80 -18.19
CA GLU A 3 19.92 15.79 -17.16
C GLU A 3 18.98 16.38 -16.10
N ARG A 4 17.84 15.71 -15.88
CA ARG A 4 16.84 16.15 -14.91
C ARG A 4 17.33 15.71 -13.54
N GLU A 5 18.08 16.56 -12.85
CA GLU A 5 18.52 16.29 -11.48
C GLU A 5 17.29 16.03 -10.59
N GLN A 6 17.22 14.82 -10.04
CA GLN A 6 16.43 14.56 -8.85
C GLN A 6 17.16 15.17 -7.67
N THR A 7 16.45 15.91 -6.83
CA THR A 7 17.05 16.36 -5.58
C THR A 7 17.25 15.17 -4.65
N ARG A 8 18.24 15.27 -3.76
CA ARG A 8 18.59 14.27 -2.74
C ARG A 8 17.42 13.77 -1.85
N ARG A 9 16.26 14.43 -1.94
CA ARG A 9 15.08 14.22 -1.08
C ARG A 9 13.83 13.82 -1.87
N GLU A 10 13.97 13.66 -3.19
CA GLU A 10 12.89 13.22 -4.06
C GLU A 10 12.69 11.70 -3.98
N PHE A 11 11.45 11.27 -3.85
CA PHE A 11 11.05 9.87 -3.90
C PHE A 11 9.83 9.68 -4.81
N SER A 12 9.61 8.46 -5.26
CA SER A 12 8.41 8.04 -6.00
C SER A 12 7.50 7.19 -5.11
N VAL A 13 6.19 7.36 -5.28
CA VAL A 13 5.16 6.50 -4.69
C VAL A 13 4.63 5.58 -5.78
N VAL A 14 4.68 4.29 -5.53
CA VAL A 14 4.17 3.25 -6.42
C VAL A 14 3.07 2.48 -5.69
N ILE A 15 1.91 2.34 -6.31
CA ILE A 15 0.79 1.57 -5.77
C ILE A 15 0.37 0.55 -6.83
N ASN A 16 0.31 -0.73 -6.48
CA ASN A 16 0.00 -1.84 -7.39
C ASN A 16 0.83 -1.79 -8.69
N ASN A 17 2.13 -1.58 -8.54
CA ASN A 17 3.08 -1.51 -9.65
C ASN A 17 2.83 -0.34 -10.62
N GLN A 18 1.98 0.63 -10.25
CA GLN A 18 1.74 1.87 -10.99
C GLN A 18 2.30 3.07 -10.22
N ILE A 19 2.93 4.01 -10.93
CA ILE A 19 3.52 5.19 -10.32
C ILE A 19 2.40 6.20 -10.00
N ALA A 20 2.10 6.38 -8.72
CA ALA A 20 1.14 7.34 -8.22
C ALA A 20 1.74 8.75 -8.06
N GLU A 21 3.02 8.84 -7.68
CA GLU A 21 3.76 10.09 -7.55
C GLU A 21 5.21 9.89 -8.03
N ARG A 22 5.75 10.82 -8.83
CA ARG A 22 7.08 10.70 -9.44
C ARG A 22 8.16 11.46 -8.67
N LYS A 23 7.81 12.58 -8.04
CA LYS A 23 8.76 13.53 -7.44
C LYS A 23 8.22 14.06 -6.11
N GLY A 24 7.93 13.15 -5.20
CA GLY A 24 7.55 13.51 -3.84
C GLY A 24 8.73 14.10 -3.08
N ASP A 25 8.50 15.21 -2.39
CA ASP A 25 9.49 15.86 -1.51
C ASP A 25 8.71 16.47 -0.35
N VAL A 26 8.84 15.86 0.82
CA VAL A 26 8.08 16.25 2.02
C VAL A 26 8.34 17.70 2.40
N ASN A 27 9.59 18.17 2.24
CA ASN A 27 9.95 19.54 2.59
C ASN A 27 9.33 20.55 1.62
N ARG A 28 9.27 20.22 0.33
CA ARG A 28 8.55 21.07 -0.63
C ARG A 28 7.05 21.08 -0.38
N TRP A 29 6.46 19.92 -0.07
CA TRP A 29 5.04 19.86 0.23
C TRP A 29 4.65 20.60 1.51
N SER A 30 5.56 20.66 2.49
CA SER A 30 5.34 21.39 3.74
C SER A 30 5.56 22.90 3.63
N GLY A 31 5.92 23.41 2.45
CA GLY A 31 6.20 24.84 2.23
C GLY A 31 7.65 25.26 2.50
N GLY A 32 8.56 24.30 2.71
CA GLY A 32 9.99 24.54 2.90
C GLY A 32 10.44 24.56 4.36
N ASP A 33 9.49 24.72 5.29
CA ASP A 33 9.73 24.67 6.73
C ASP A 33 9.47 23.26 7.26
N GLY A 34 10.45 22.74 8.00
CA GLY A 34 10.35 21.43 8.64
C GLY A 34 9.33 21.43 9.78
N GLY A 35 8.74 20.25 10.06
CA GLY A 35 7.84 20.04 11.20
C GLY A 35 6.37 20.31 10.94
N ILE A 36 5.98 20.71 9.72
CA ILE A 36 4.58 20.82 9.30
C ILE A 36 4.12 19.46 8.72
N PRO A 37 3.08 18.83 9.28
CA PRO A 37 2.58 17.55 8.77
C PRO A 37 1.92 17.73 7.40
N VAL A 38 2.15 16.77 6.51
CA VAL A 38 1.59 16.74 5.15
C VAL A 38 0.94 15.37 4.92
N TYR A 39 -0.24 15.40 4.28
CA TYR A 39 -0.98 14.22 3.86
C TYR A 39 -1.14 14.21 2.34
N LYS A 40 -1.19 13.00 1.76
CA LYS A 40 -1.41 12.78 0.33
C LYS A 40 -2.37 11.61 0.15
N ASP A 41 -3.48 11.87 -0.53
CA ASP A 41 -4.50 10.87 -0.82
C ASP A 41 -4.33 10.32 -2.24
N TYR A 42 -4.41 9.00 -2.37
CA TYR A 42 -4.34 8.29 -3.64
C TYR A 42 -5.56 7.37 -3.77
N VAL A 43 -6.16 7.33 -4.96
CA VAL A 43 -7.29 6.45 -5.26
C VAL A 43 -6.81 5.36 -6.22
N VAL A 44 -7.14 4.11 -5.90
CA VAL A 44 -6.78 2.95 -6.72
C VAL A 44 -8.05 2.15 -6.99
N MET A 45 -8.27 1.85 -8.27
CA MET A 45 -9.32 0.94 -8.70
C MET A 45 -8.79 -0.49 -8.60
N MET A 46 -9.50 -1.33 -7.86
CA MET A 46 -9.21 -2.75 -7.74
C MET A 46 -10.23 -3.50 -8.59
N GLU A 47 -9.78 -4.15 -9.67
CA GLU A 47 -10.64 -4.99 -10.50
C GLU A 47 -10.71 -6.40 -9.93
N GLU A 48 -11.93 -6.95 -9.82
CA GLU A 48 -12.14 -8.33 -9.38
C GLU A 48 -11.84 -9.27 -10.56
N ASP A 49 -10.77 -10.07 -10.45
CA ASP A 49 -10.34 -10.99 -11.50
C ASP A 49 -11.13 -12.32 -11.52
N GLY A 50 -12.22 -12.39 -10.75
CA GLY A 50 -13.11 -13.55 -10.67
C GLY A 50 -12.53 -14.76 -9.93
N GLN A 51 -11.28 -14.72 -9.41
CA GLN A 51 -10.66 -15.89 -8.76
C GLN A 51 -10.58 -15.84 -7.23
N GLY A 52 -10.72 -14.70 -6.59
CA GLY A 52 -10.62 -14.66 -5.14
C GLY A 52 -10.77 -13.28 -4.55
N THR A 53 -11.34 -13.25 -3.36
CA THR A 53 -11.86 -12.07 -2.67
C THR A 53 -10.80 -11.39 -1.81
N THR A 54 -9.52 -11.60 -2.15
CA THR A 54 -8.35 -11.08 -1.46
C THR A 54 -7.61 -10.15 -2.40
N PHE A 55 -7.67 -8.85 -2.10
CA PHE A 55 -6.92 -7.82 -2.82
C PHE A 55 -5.68 -7.48 -2.01
N ASP A 56 -4.50 -7.81 -2.55
CA ASP A 56 -3.24 -7.33 -2.02
C ASP A 56 -2.99 -5.91 -2.54
N ILE A 57 -2.70 -4.98 -1.62
CA ILE A 57 -2.30 -3.61 -1.97
C ILE A 57 -0.79 -3.50 -1.77
N LEU A 58 -0.06 -3.36 -2.87
CA LEU A 58 1.39 -3.22 -2.87
C LEU A 58 1.74 -1.74 -2.90
N ILE A 59 2.29 -1.21 -1.80
CA ILE A 59 2.74 0.18 -1.70
C ILE A 59 4.26 0.21 -1.61
N GLY A 60 4.90 0.84 -2.59
CA GLY A 60 6.33 1.04 -2.67
C GLY A 60 6.72 2.51 -2.59
N LEU A 61 7.73 2.82 -1.77
CA LEU A 61 8.39 4.12 -1.73
C LEU A 61 9.81 3.94 -2.26
N HIS A 62 10.13 4.59 -3.38
CA HIS A 62 11.43 4.46 -4.03
C HIS A 62 12.16 5.80 -4.01
N SER A 63 13.34 5.82 -3.38
CA SER A 63 14.25 6.96 -3.42
C SER A 63 15.54 6.56 -4.15
N PHE A 64 16.17 7.53 -4.81
CA PHE A 64 17.49 7.36 -5.41
C PHE A 64 18.63 7.57 -4.40
N ASP A 65 18.34 8.22 -3.28
CA ASP A 65 19.26 8.34 -2.15
C ASP A 65 18.75 7.51 -0.97
N ASP A 66 19.63 6.71 -0.37
CA ASP A 66 19.37 5.90 0.81
C ASP A 66 19.14 6.77 2.08
N LEU A 67 19.43 8.07 2.02
CA LEU A 67 19.28 9.02 3.13
C LEU A 67 17.86 9.51 3.39
N VAL A 68 16.87 9.04 2.65
CA VAL A 68 15.49 9.50 2.83
C VAL A 68 14.82 8.73 3.98
N PHE A 69 15.27 9.05 5.20
CA PHE A 69 14.65 8.60 6.43
C PHE A 69 13.34 9.37 6.68
N GLY A 70 12.30 8.68 7.18
CA GLY A 70 11.06 9.33 7.64
C GLY A 70 10.09 9.76 6.53
N LEU A 71 10.08 9.08 5.38
CA LEU A 71 9.12 9.35 4.29
C LEU A 71 7.66 9.15 4.67
N LEU A 72 7.40 8.17 5.54
CA LEU A 72 6.07 7.76 5.92
C LEU A 72 5.95 7.80 7.43
N ASN A 73 5.18 8.77 7.93
CA ASN A 73 4.88 8.89 9.36
C ASN A 73 3.64 8.08 9.75
N GLY A 74 2.69 7.91 8.82
CA GLY A 74 1.46 7.15 9.01
C GLY A 74 0.85 6.76 7.68
N LEU A 75 0.06 5.68 7.69
CA LEU A 75 -0.64 5.15 6.51
C LEU A 75 -2.06 4.77 6.93
N GLU A 76 -3.04 5.27 6.18
CA GLU A 76 -4.45 4.93 6.33
C GLU A 76 -4.98 4.41 5.00
N ILE A 77 -5.80 3.37 5.03
CA ILE A 77 -6.40 2.75 3.85
C ILE A 77 -7.91 2.67 4.08
N PHE A 78 -8.68 3.22 3.14
CA PHE A 78 -10.13 3.23 3.19
C PHE A 78 -10.72 2.51 1.97
N LYS A 79 -11.74 1.67 2.21
CA LYS A 79 -12.59 1.16 1.13
C LYS A 79 -13.65 2.21 0.82
N LEU A 80 -13.71 2.62 -0.44
CA LEU A 80 -14.82 3.43 -0.95
C LEU A 80 -15.99 2.53 -1.31
N SER A 81 -17.21 3.05 -1.15
CA SER A 81 -18.41 2.30 -1.51
C SER A 81 -18.46 2.06 -3.01
N ASP A 82 -19.09 0.95 -3.41
CA ASP A 82 -19.46 0.74 -4.80
C ASP A 82 -20.61 1.69 -5.22
N LEU A 83 -21.07 1.55 -6.46
CA LEU A 83 -22.15 2.34 -7.04
C LEU A 83 -23.51 2.12 -6.33
N GLU A 84 -23.63 1.07 -5.52
CA GLU A 84 -24.83 0.74 -4.74
C GLU A 84 -24.72 1.20 -3.26
N ASN A 85 -23.68 1.98 -2.94
CA ASN A 85 -23.35 2.43 -1.58
C ASN A 85 -23.01 1.28 -0.61
N ASN A 86 -22.47 0.18 -1.12
CA ASN A 86 -22.12 -0.98 -0.32
C ASN A 86 -20.61 -1.05 -0.05
N LEU A 87 -20.27 -1.48 1.18
CA LEU A 87 -18.89 -1.72 1.64
C LEU A 87 -18.62 -3.19 1.95
N ALA A 88 -19.62 -4.05 1.87
CA ALA A 88 -19.47 -5.47 2.16
C ALA A 88 -18.42 -6.10 1.22
N ALA A 89 -17.59 -6.97 1.79
CA ALA A 89 -16.72 -7.86 1.06
C ALA A 89 -17.18 -9.30 1.32
N PRO A 90 -17.00 -10.23 0.38
CA PRO A 90 -17.28 -11.63 0.63
C PRO A 90 -16.44 -12.15 1.81
N SER A 91 -17.02 -13.07 2.59
CA SER A 91 -16.28 -13.70 3.69
C SER A 91 -15.01 -14.39 3.16
N PRO A 92 -13.87 -14.26 3.87
CA PRO A 92 -12.65 -14.96 3.48
C PRO A 92 -12.89 -16.46 3.35
N LYS A 93 -12.38 -17.07 2.28
CA LYS A 93 -12.42 -18.53 2.13
C LYS A 93 -11.63 -19.14 3.29
N PRO A 94 -12.18 -20.13 4.03
CA PRO A 94 -11.45 -20.79 5.09
C PRO A 94 -10.13 -21.34 4.55
N CYS A 95 -9.03 -21.08 5.24
CA CYS A 95 -7.77 -21.76 4.96
C CYS A 95 -7.96 -23.26 5.24
N VAL A 96 -8.04 -24.08 4.20
CA VAL A 96 -8.06 -25.55 4.34
C VAL A 96 -6.64 -26.01 4.68
N GLY A 97 -6.24 -25.79 5.94
CA GLY A 97 -5.10 -26.47 6.50
C GLY A 97 -5.42 -27.95 6.58
N ARG A 98 -4.68 -28.81 5.85
CA ARG A 98 -4.68 -30.25 6.12
C ARG A 98 -4.16 -30.44 7.55
N ARG A 99 -5.08 -30.63 8.50
CA ARG A 99 -4.76 -30.97 9.88
C ARG A 99 -4.43 -32.46 9.95
N ILE A 100 -3.17 -32.82 9.67
CA ILE A 100 -2.63 -34.13 10.08
C ILE A 100 -2.28 -34.08 11.56
N PHE A 101 -3.26 -34.38 12.41
CA PHE A 101 -2.98 -34.92 13.74
C PHE A 101 -3.73 -36.25 13.84
N ASN A 102 -2.97 -37.35 13.65
CA ASN A 102 -3.40 -38.66 14.13
C ASN A 102 -3.36 -38.58 15.66
N PHE A 103 -4.51 -38.46 16.32
CA PHE A 103 -4.59 -38.96 17.68
C PHE A 103 -4.59 -40.47 17.57
N LEU A 104 -3.48 -41.10 17.98
CA LEU A 104 -3.52 -42.49 18.37
C LEU A 104 -4.48 -42.55 19.57
N GLU A 105 -5.69 -43.06 19.36
CA GLU A 105 -6.43 -43.67 20.44
C GLU A 105 -5.61 -44.88 20.90
N THR A 106 -4.81 -44.69 21.95
CA THR A 106 -4.36 -45.83 22.74
C THR A 106 -5.58 -46.36 23.47
N GLY A 107 -6.01 -47.55 23.08
CA GLY A 107 -7.16 -48.23 23.65
C GLY A 107 -6.95 -48.72 25.09
N ASN A 108 -8.10 -49.15 25.61
CA ASN A 108 -8.38 -49.87 26.85
C ASN A 108 -8.27 -49.10 28.17
#